data_AF-A0A7W6TQ35-F1
#
_entry.id   AF-A0A7W6TQ35-F1
#
_cell.length_a   1.000
_cell.length_b   1.000
_cell.length_c   1.000
_cell.angle_alpha   90.00
_cell.angle_beta   90.00
_cell.angle_gamma   90.00
#
_symmetry.space_group_name_H-M   'P 1'
#
loop_
_entity.id
_entity.type
_entity.pdbx_description
1 polymer ?
#
loop_
_entity_poly.entity_id
_entity_poly.type
_entity_poly.pdbx_seq_one_letter_code
_entity_poly.pdbx_strand_id
1 'polypeptide(L)'
;MPPKSTDQLAVQAVHRIRRRLVADRVRHANQIRGLLSEHGIVIARDIAQLRRGLSVIVGNINDGLSEMLRALMRELQEELSELDTRIAAYDRRIREIFRRMSSASGSVKQP
;
A
#
# COMPACT_ATOMS: atom_id res chain seq x y z
N MET A 1 -15.01 10.87 30.41
CA MET A 1 -15.46 10.62 29.02
C MET A 1 -16.03 9.22 28.94
N PRO A 2 -17.17 8.99 28.27
CA PRO A 2 -17.67 7.63 28.11
C PRO A 2 -16.64 6.77 27.35
N PRO A 3 -16.43 5.51 27.74
CA PRO A 3 -15.52 4.62 27.02
C PRO A 3 -16.05 4.41 25.59
N LYS A 4 -15.14 4.44 24.61
CA LYS A 4 -15.49 4.10 23.22
C LYS A 4 -16.06 2.68 23.17
N SER A 5 -17.09 2.47 22.35
CA SER A 5 -17.63 1.13 22.15
C SER A 5 -16.59 0.20 21.51
N THR A 6 -16.74 -1.11 21.72
CA THR A 6 -15.89 -2.13 21.09
C THR A 6 -15.80 -1.96 19.57
N ASP A 7 -16.92 -1.60 18.94
CA ASP A 7 -16.98 -1.34 17.50
C ASP A 7 -16.15 -0.12 17.10
N GLN A 8 -16.24 0.99 17.84
CA GLN A 8 -15.42 2.17 17.59
C GLN A 8 -13.92 1.86 17.73
N LEU A 9 -13.52 1.04 18.70
CA LEU A 9 -12.13 0.60 18.86
C LEU A 9 -11.67 -0.26 17.68
N ALA A 10 -12.51 -1.18 17.19
CA ALA A 10 -12.21 -2.01 16.04
C ALA A 10 -12.02 -1.17 14.76
N VAL A 11 -12.88 -0.17 14.53
CA VAL A 11 -12.73 0.77 13.40
C VAL A 11 -11.41 1.53 13.50
N GLN A 12 -11.07 2.04 14.68
CA GLN A 12 -9.79 2.73 14.89
C GLN A 12 -8.58 1.81 14.61
N ALA A 13 -8.65 0.54 15.00
CA ALA A 13 -7.60 -0.43 14.72
C ALA A 13 -7.40 -0.64 13.21
N VAL A 14 -8.48 -0.79 12.45
CA VAL A 14 -8.45 -0.93 10.97
C VAL A 14 -7.77 0.29 10.33
N HIS A 15 -8.12 1.51 10.73
CA HIS A 15 -7.48 2.72 10.22
C HIS A 15 -5.99 2.81 10.57
N ARG A 16 -5.60 2.43 11.80
CA ARG A 16 -4.20 2.42 12.22
C ARG A 16 -3.36 1.44 11.39
N ILE A 17 -3.86 0.22 11.19
CA ILE A 17 -3.16 -0.78 10.38
C ILE A 17 -3.00 -0.29 8.95
N ARG A 18 -4.07 0.26 8.34
CA ARG A 18 -4.00 0.84 7.00
C ARG A 18 -2.95 1.95 6.92
N ARG A 19 -2.95 2.89 7.88
CA ARG A 19 -1.98 4.00 7.91
C ARG A 19 -0.55 3.49 7.97
N ARG A 20 -0.29 2.45 8.77
CA ARG A 20 1.02 1.79 8.82
C ARG A 20 1.41 1.22 7.46
N LEU A 21 0.53 0.46 6.82
CA LEU A 21 0.80 -0.12 5.49
C LEU A 21 1.09 0.94 4.41
N VAL A 22 0.38 2.07 4.43
CA VAL A 22 0.66 3.18 3.51
C VAL A 22 2.05 3.79 3.78
N ALA A 23 2.43 3.96 5.04
CA ALA A 23 3.77 4.44 5.39
C ALA A 23 4.85 3.43 4.98
N ASP A 24 4.61 2.13 5.17
CA ASP A 24 5.50 1.06 4.75
C ASP A 24 5.69 1.09 3.21
N ARG A 25 4.62 1.28 2.43
CA ARG A 25 4.69 1.44 0.98
C ARG A 25 5.54 2.64 0.55
N VAL A 26 5.40 3.77 1.23
CA VAL A 26 6.20 4.98 0.94
C VAL A 26 7.68 4.73 1.23
N ARG A 27 7.98 4.11 2.38
CA ARG A 27 9.36 3.75 2.75
C ARG A 27 9.96 2.79 1.73
N HIS A 28 9.22 1.75 1.36
CA HIS A 28 9.64 0.76 0.36
C HIS A 28 9.91 1.41 -1.00
N ALA A 29 8.99 2.25 -1.46
CA ALA A 29 9.16 2.99 -2.71
C ALA A 29 10.39 3.92 -2.71
N ASN A 30 10.73 4.51 -1.56
CA ASN A 30 11.93 5.34 -1.44
C ASN A 30 13.21 4.50 -1.41
N GLN A 31 13.19 3.36 -0.72
CA GLN A 31 14.30 2.42 -0.71
C GLN A 31 14.63 1.91 -2.10
N ILE A 32 13.63 1.49 -2.88
CA ILE A 32 13.80 1.06 -4.27
C ILE A 32 14.44 2.17 -5.10
N ARG A 33 13.96 3.41 -4.98
CA ARG A 33 14.55 4.54 -5.71
C ARG A 33 16.00 4.82 -5.30
N GLY A 34 16.34 4.67 -4.02
CA GLY A 34 17.71 4.80 -3.53
C GLY A 34 18.63 3.77 -4.20
N LEU A 35 18.26 2.49 -4.15
CA LEU A 35 19.00 1.41 -4.78
C LEU A 35 19.18 1.62 -6.28
N LEU A 36 18.14 2.04 -6.99
CA LEU A 36 18.23 2.32 -8.42
C LEU A 36 19.14 3.51 -8.72
N SER A 37 19.10 4.55 -7.89
CA SER A 37 19.96 5.74 -8.05
C SER A 37 21.43 5.41 -7.86
N GLU A 38 21.79 4.48 -6.96
CA GLU A 38 23.16 3.99 -6.78
C GLU A 38 23.69 3.31 -8.05
N HIS A 39 22.80 2.78 -8.89
CA HIS A 39 23.11 2.17 -10.18
C HIS A 39 22.88 3.13 -11.37
N GLY A 40 22.76 4.43 -11.11
CA GLY A 40 22.59 5.46 -12.14
C GLY A 40 21.18 5.54 -12.74
N ILE A 41 20.21 4.80 -12.21
CA ILE A 41 18.83 4.79 -12.70
C ILE A 41 17.97 5.72 -11.84
N VAL A 42 17.52 6.82 -12.44
CA VAL A 42 16.68 7.81 -11.77
C VAL A 42 15.22 7.63 -12.18
N ILE A 43 14.35 7.40 -11.20
CA ILE A 43 12.90 7.32 -11.38
C ILE A 43 12.21 8.46 -10.64
N ALA A 44 11.20 9.05 -11.28
CA ALA A 44 10.38 10.10 -10.68
C ALA A 44 9.73 9.66 -9.34
N ARG A 45 9.46 10.64 -8.47
CA ARG A 45 8.89 10.41 -7.12
C ARG A 45 7.47 9.86 -7.11
N ASP A 46 6.76 9.94 -8.22
CA ASP A 46 5.42 9.36 -8.34
C ASP A 46 5.45 7.83 -8.26
N ILE A 47 4.46 7.25 -7.55
CA ILE A 47 4.40 5.81 -7.31
C ILE A 47 4.02 5.04 -8.58
N ALA A 48 3.21 5.62 -9.47
CA ALA A 48 2.88 4.97 -10.73
C ALA A 48 4.09 4.95 -11.67
N GLN A 49 4.91 6.01 -11.66
CA GLN A 49 6.19 6.02 -12.37
C GLN A 49 7.15 4.95 -11.83
N LEU A 50 7.21 4.75 -10.51
CA LEU A 50 8.01 3.66 -9.92
C LEU A 50 7.59 2.29 -10.41
N ARG A 51 6.29 1.98 -10.38
CA ARG A 51 5.79 0.69 -10.85
C ARG A 51 6.14 0.45 -12.32
N ARG A 52 5.93 1.45 -13.17
CA ARG A 52 6.29 1.37 -14.60
C ARG A 52 7.79 1.15 -14.81
N GLY A 53 8.63 1.91 -14.11
CA GLY A 53 10.08 1.79 -14.22
C GLY A 53 10.55 0.40 -13.78
N LEU A 54 10.03 -0.12 -12.66
CA LEU A 54 10.32 -1.49 -12.22
C LEU A 54 9.93 -2.53 -13.26
N SER A 55 8.74 -2.44 -13.87
CA SER A 55 8.32 -3.38 -14.92
C SER A 55 9.25 -3.37 -16.13
N VAL A 56 9.73 -2.18 -16.55
CA VAL A 56 10.70 -2.07 -17.65
C VAL A 56 12.04 -2.69 -17.24
N ILE A 57 12.55 -2.33 -16.06
CA ILE A 57 13.83 -2.83 -15.54
C ILE A 57 13.80 -4.33 -15.39
N VAL A 58 12.70 -4.93 -14.93
CA VAL A 58 12.57 -6.38 -14.80
C VAL A 58 12.47 -7.07 -16.16
N GLY A 59 11.74 -6.47 -17.11
CA GLY A 59 11.43 -7.07 -18.42
C GLY A 59 12.52 -6.95 -19.49
N ASN A 60 13.49 -6.04 -19.36
CA ASN A 60 14.45 -5.75 -20.43
C ASN A 60 15.83 -6.40 -20.23
N ILE A 61 16.13 -7.52 -20.88
CA ILE A 61 17.36 -8.31 -20.64
C ILE A 61 18.65 -7.66 -21.24
N ASN A 62 18.52 -6.64 -22.10
CA ASN A 62 19.63 -6.17 -22.95
C ASN A 62 20.15 -4.75 -22.64
N ASP A 63 19.99 -4.28 -21.41
CA ASP A 63 20.40 -2.93 -20.96
C ASP A 63 21.72 -2.90 -20.17
N GLY A 64 22.43 -4.04 -20.09
CA GLY A 64 23.69 -4.14 -19.36
C GLY A 64 23.55 -4.17 -17.84
N LEU A 65 22.32 -4.25 -17.29
CA LEU A 65 22.12 -4.46 -15.87
C LEU A 65 22.47 -5.90 -15.47
N SER A 66 23.15 -6.04 -14.34
CA SER A 66 23.46 -7.34 -13.75
C SER A 66 22.18 -8.13 -13.47
N GLU A 67 22.19 -9.43 -13.77
CA GLU A 67 21.08 -10.34 -13.47
C GLU A 67 20.74 -10.36 -11.98
N MET A 68 21.74 -10.19 -11.11
CA MET A 68 21.55 -10.09 -9.66
C MET A 68 20.68 -8.88 -9.30
N LEU A 69 20.99 -7.70 -9.86
CA LEU A 69 20.21 -6.49 -9.60
C LEU A 69 18.77 -6.66 -10.10
N ARG A 70 18.60 -7.30 -11.26
CA ARG A 70 17.29 -7.59 -11.83
C ARG A 70 16.47 -8.54 -10.96
N ALA A 71 17.09 -9.57 -10.39
CA ALA A 71 16.45 -10.47 -9.43
C ALA A 71 15.98 -9.70 -8.18
N LEU A 72 16.83 -8.85 -7.61
CA LEU A 72 16.45 -7.98 -6.49
C LEU A 72 15.30 -7.05 -6.85
N MET A 73 15.30 -6.45 -8.04
CA MET A 73 14.20 -5.57 -8.48
C MET A 73 12.87 -6.32 -8.66
N ARG A 74 12.90 -7.62 -9.03
CA ARG A 74 11.70 -8.48 -9.06
C ARG A 74 11.13 -8.69 -7.67
N GLU A 75 11.96 -9.10 -6.71
CA GLU A 75 11.54 -9.30 -5.31
C GLU A 75 10.93 -8.02 -4.73
N LEU A 76 11.61 -6.87 -4.91
CA LEU A 76 11.11 -5.59 -4.42
C LEU A 76 9.80 -5.15 -5.10
N GLN A 77 9.61 -5.48 -6.38
CA GLN A 77 8.38 -5.23 -7.11
C GLN A 77 7.22 -6.08 -6.57
N GLU A 78 7.47 -7.36 -6.27
CA GLU A 78 6.49 -8.26 -5.67
C GLU A 78 6.06 -7.76 -4.28
N GLU A 79 7.01 -7.43 -3.40
CA GLU A 79 6.73 -6.85 -2.08
C GLU A 79 5.91 -5.56 -2.16
N LEU A 80 6.20 -4.70 -3.15
CA LEU A 80 5.43 -3.48 -3.38
C LEU A 80 3.97 -3.80 -3.77
N SER A 81 3.78 -4.80 -4.63
CA SER A 81 2.46 -5.28 -5.06
C SER A 81 1.64 -5.88 -3.91
N GLU A 82 2.29 -6.61 -3.01
CA GLU A 82 1.66 -7.15 -1.81
C GLU A 82 1.17 -6.04 -0.87
N LEU A 83 1.99 -5.01 -0.66
CA LEU A 83 1.59 -3.84 0.13
C LEU A 83 0.37 -3.15 -0.48
N ASP A 84 0.34 -2.98 -1.80
CA ASP A 84 -0.81 -2.42 -2.51
C ASP A 84 -2.08 -3.26 -2.33
N THR A 85 -1.97 -4.58 -2.48
CA THR A 85 -3.07 -5.52 -2.32
C THR A 85 -3.65 -5.45 -0.90
N ARG A 86 -2.78 -5.42 0.11
CA ARG A 86 -3.18 -5.30 1.51
C ARG A 86 -3.86 -3.97 1.78
N ILE A 87 -3.30 -2.85 1.32
CA ILE A 87 -3.92 -1.51 1.47
C ILE A 87 -5.32 -1.51 0.85
N ALA A 88 -5.49 -2.05 -0.36
CA ALA A 88 -6.78 -2.13 -1.03
C ALA A 88 -7.80 -2.99 -0.26
N ALA A 89 -7.37 -4.08 0.37
CA ALA A 89 -8.23 -4.89 1.23
C ALA A 89 -8.71 -4.11 2.48
N TYR A 90 -7.81 -3.36 3.13
CA TYR A 90 -8.19 -2.50 4.26
C TYR A 90 -9.10 -1.35 3.82
N ASP A 91 -8.88 -0.76 2.64
CA ASP A 91 -9.78 0.24 2.05
C ASP A 91 -11.21 -0.31 1.85
N ARG A 92 -11.33 -1.54 1.34
CA ARG A 92 -12.63 -2.22 1.20
C ARG A 92 -13.29 -2.43 2.57
N ARG A 93 -12.54 -2.93 3.55
CA ARG A 93 -13.04 -3.17 4.90
C ARG A 93 -13.55 -1.89 5.58
N ILE A 94 -12.85 -0.77 5.41
CA ILE A 94 -13.30 0.55 5.93
C ILE A 94 -14.62 0.97 5.27
N ARG A 95 -14.73 0.83 3.94
CA ARG A 95 -15.97 1.16 3.22
C ARG A 95 -17.16 0.31 3.69
N GLU A 96 -16.95 -0.98 3.93
CA GLU A 96 -17.99 -1.89 4.43
C GLU A 96 -18.46 -1.52 5.83
N ILE A 97 -17.51 -1.20 6.73
CA ILE A 97 -17.82 -0.72 8.09
C ILE A 97 -18.67 0.55 8.01
N PHE A 98 -18.25 1.53 7.21
CA PHE A 98 -18.98 2.79 7.04
C PHE A 98 -20.41 2.56 6.54
N ARG A 99 -20.56 1.72 5.51
CA ARG A 99 -21.87 1.36 4.96
C ARG A 99 -22.80 0.75 6.03
N ARG A 100 -22.30 -0.20 6.83
CA ARG A 100 -23.08 -0.87 7.89
C ARG A 100 -23.54 0.11 8.98
N MET A 101 -22.68 1.05 9.38
CA MET A 101 -23.04 2.07 10.38
C MET A 101 -24.08 3.07 9.85
N SER A 102 -23.99 3.46 8.57
CA SER A 102 -25.00 4.32 7.93
C SER A 102 -26.36 3.63 7.80
N SER A 103 -26.39 2.32 7.58
CA SER A 103 -27.61 1.51 7.55
C SER A 103 -28.26 1.34 8.93
N ALA A 104 -27.46 1.34 10.00
CA ALA A 104 -27.94 1.15 11.38
C ALA A 104 -28.63 2.40 11.97
N SER A 105 -28.48 3.57 11.35
CA SER A 105 -29.16 4.81 11.80
C SER A 105 -30.61 4.94 11.29
N GLY A 106 -31.14 3.94 10.57
CA GLY A 106 -32.51 3.95 10.02
C GLY A 106 -33.60 3.30 10.88
N SER A 107 -33.26 2.72 12.04
CA SER A 107 -34.21 1.98 12.88
C SER A 107 -34.15 2.41 14.34
N VAL A 108 -34.47 3.67 14.62
CA VAL A 108 -34.97 4.07 15.95
C VAL A 108 -36.28 4.82 15.74
N LYS A 109 -37.33 4.05 15.42
CA LYS A 109 -38.70 4.42 15.72
C LYS A 109 -39.07 3.63 16.97
N GLN A 110 -39.07 4.29 18.12
CA GLN A 110 -39.72 3.77 19.31
C GLN A 110 -40.78 4.79 19.77
N PRO A 111 -41.90 4.29 20.30
CA PRO A 111 -43.18 4.99 20.41
C PRO A 111 -43.21 6.15 21.41
#